data_AF-A0A7K2Z612-F1
#
_entry.id   AF-A0A7K2Z612-F1
#
_cell.length_a   1.000
_cell.length_b   1.000
_cell.length_c   1.000
_cell.angle_alpha   90.00
_cell.angle_beta   90.00
_cell.angle_gamma   90.00
#
_symmetry.space_group_name_H-M   'P 1'
#
loop_
_entity.id
_entity.type
_entity.pdbx_description
1 polymer ?
#
loop_
_entity_poly.entity_id
_entity_poly.type
_entity_poly.pdbx_seq_one_letter_code
_entity_poly.pdbx_strand_id
1 'polypeptide(L)'
;LRVAVPAGHPLAARPTVALADLRGEPLTVWGESGSSAYTDLLIGLCRQAGVEPDTQRNPVQGTPPITAVTATGRLAFVTVPPGPAAGGAAYVVDLDPPVHVPVHALWPAHTTCRDRDAFLGRAGDFPGGAAG
;
A
#
# COMPACT_ATOMS: atom_id res chain seq x y z
N LEU A 1 -3.46 4.21 2.52
CA LEU A 1 -3.12 3.27 1.43
C LEU A 1 -3.95 3.65 0.20
N ARG A 2 -3.39 3.52 -0.99
CA ARG A 2 -4.02 3.85 -2.27
C ARG A 2 -3.73 2.75 -3.29
N VAL A 3 -4.36 2.81 -4.45
CA VAL A 3 -4.07 1.91 -5.56
C VAL A 3 -3.49 2.68 -6.74
N ALA A 4 -2.41 2.17 -7.30
CA ALA A 4 -1.88 2.63 -8.58
C ALA A 4 -2.37 1.70 -9.70
N VAL A 5 -2.83 2.30 -10.78
CA VAL A 5 -3.39 1.62 -11.95
C VAL A 5 -2.72 2.14 -13.23
N PRO A 6 -2.67 1.36 -14.32
CA PRO A 6 -2.21 1.86 -15.62
C PRO A 6 -3.08 3.02 -16.11
N ALA A 7 -2.51 3.99 -16.82
CA ALA A 7 -3.24 5.19 -17.24
C ALA A 7 -4.48 4.92 -18.12
N GLY A 8 -4.48 3.84 -18.91
CA GLY A 8 -5.62 3.41 -19.72
C GLY A 8 -6.67 2.58 -18.97
N HIS A 9 -6.47 2.31 -17.68
CA HIS A 9 -7.37 1.48 -16.90
C HIS A 9 -8.68 2.21 -16.58
N PRO A 10 -9.86 1.58 -16.64
CA PRO A 10 -11.14 2.23 -16.31
C PRO A 10 -11.16 2.90 -14.92
N LEU A 11 -10.47 2.29 -13.95
CA LEU A 11 -10.34 2.84 -12.60
C LEU A 11 -9.54 4.16 -12.54
N ALA A 12 -8.69 4.45 -13.53
CA ALA A 12 -7.91 5.70 -13.59
C ALA A 12 -8.79 6.94 -13.78
N ALA A 13 -10.00 6.77 -14.33
CA ALA A 13 -10.96 7.85 -14.51
C ALA A 13 -11.82 8.12 -13.27
N ARG A 14 -11.71 7.29 -12.23
CA ARG A 14 -12.52 7.40 -11.01
C ARG A 14 -11.80 8.28 -9.97
N PRO A 15 -12.52 9.12 -9.22
CA PRO A 15 -11.93 9.90 -8.14
C PRO A 15 -11.52 9.02 -6.95
N THR A 16 -12.30 7.99 -6.67
CA THR A 16 -12.07 7.00 -5.61
C THR A 16 -12.53 5.61 -6.06
N VAL A 17 -11.98 4.58 -5.44
CA VAL A 17 -12.36 3.17 -5.65
C VAL A 17 -12.47 2.44 -4.32
N ALA A 18 -13.41 1.50 -4.22
CA ALA A 18 -13.49 0.58 -3.10
C ALA A 18 -12.54 -0.60 -3.31
N LEU A 19 -12.09 -1.25 -2.23
CA LEU A 19 -11.35 -2.52 -2.35
C LEU A 19 -12.14 -3.58 -3.13
N ALA A 20 -13.48 -3.57 -3.02
CA ALA A 20 -14.37 -4.43 -3.76
C ALA A 20 -14.28 -4.26 -5.29
N ASP A 21 -13.92 -3.06 -5.76
CA ASP A 21 -13.75 -2.77 -7.19
C ASP A 21 -12.49 -3.42 -7.78
N LEU A 22 -11.57 -3.91 -6.96
CA LEU A 22 -10.35 -4.59 -7.40
C LEU A 22 -10.59 -6.09 -7.69
N ARG A 23 -11.83 -6.55 -7.62
CA ARG A 23 -12.18 -7.96 -7.84
C ARG A 23 -11.84 -8.38 -9.26
N GLY A 24 -11.00 -9.41 -9.37
CA GLY A 24 -10.56 -9.94 -10.65
C GLY A 24 -9.47 -9.11 -11.33
N GLU A 25 -9.03 -8.02 -10.71
CA GLU A 25 -7.95 -7.20 -11.24
C GLU A 25 -6.58 -7.81 -10.89
N PRO A 26 -5.65 -7.90 -11.87
CA PRO A 26 -4.33 -8.44 -11.63
C PRO A 26 -3.53 -7.49 -10.75
N LEU A 27 -3.11 -7.96 -9.58
CA LEU A 27 -2.30 -7.20 -8.62
C LEU A 27 -0.84 -7.67 -8.64
N THR A 28 0.10 -6.74 -8.46
CA THR A 28 1.51 -7.07 -8.25
C THR A 28 1.93 -6.83 -6.81
N VAL A 29 2.71 -7.76 -6.26
CA VAL A 29 3.18 -7.76 -4.86
C VAL A 29 4.67 -8.05 -4.79
N TRP A 30 5.33 -7.72 -3.66
CA TRP A 30 6.79 -7.81 -3.54
C TRP A 30 7.29 -9.06 -2.81
N GLY A 31 6.47 -9.65 -1.95
CA GLY A 31 6.75 -10.92 -1.29
C GLY A 31 5.82 -12.03 -1.72
N GLU A 32 6.19 -13.27 -1.46
CA GLU A 32 5.31 -14.42 -1.66
C GLU A 32 4.28 -14.48 -0.52
N SER A 33 3.08 -14.97 -0.82
CA SER A 33 2.07 -15.20 0.21
C SER A 33 2.60 -16.24 1.22
N GLY A 34 2.42 -15.96 2.51
CA GLY A 34 2.89 -16.79 3.61
C GLY A 34 4.36 -16.58 4.01
N SER A 35 5.14 -15.81 3.24
CA SER A 35 6.54 -15.48 3.57
C SER A 35 6.79 -13.98 3.74
N SER A 36 5.80 -13.14 3.42
CA SER A 36 5.89 -11.68 3.56
C SER A 36 4.69 -11.12 4.30
N ALA A 37 4.92 -10.66 5.53
CA ALA A 37 3.91 -10.05 6.37
C ALA A 37 3.20 -8.87 5.68
N TYR A 38 3.90 -8.11 4.83
CA TYR A 38 3.30 -7.02 4.07
C TYR A 38 2.38 -7.53 2.95
N THR A 39 2.81 -8.52 2.16
CA THR A 39 1.95 -9.15 1.15
C THR A 39 0.72 -9.77 1.82
N ASP A 40 0.89 -10.48 2.92
CA ASP A 40 -0.19 -11.14 3.64
C ASP A 40 -1.18 -10.12 4.26
N LEU A 41 -0.69 -8.98 4.75
CA LEU A 41 -1.53 -7.87 5.18
C LEU A 41 -2.39 -7.35 4.02
N LEU A 42 -1.81 -7.09 2.85
CA LEU A 42 -2.53 -6.60 1.68
C LEU A 42 -3.60 -7.59 1.20
N ILE A 43 -3.25 -8.88 1.14
CA ILE A 43 -4.20 -9.95 0.81
C ILE A 43 -5.32 -10.02 1.86
N GLY A 44 -4.97 -9.92 3.15
CA GLY A 44 -5.93 -9.88 4.25
C GLY A 44 -6.94 -8.74 4.13
N LEU A 45 -6.48 -7.54 3.79
CA LEU A 45 -7.32 -6.36 3.58
C LEU A 45 -8.31 -6.58 2.42
N CYS A 46 -7.86 -7.15 1.30
CA CYS A 46 -8.75 -7.50 0.18
C CYS A 46 -9.80 -8.53 0.60
N ARG A 47 -9.39 -9.58 1.33
CA ARG A 47 -10.30 -10.64 1.81
C ARG A 47 -11.36 -10.12 2.77
N GLN A 48 -10.98 -9.22 3.67
CA GLN A 48 -11.93 -8.53 4.58
C GLN A 48 -12.97 -7.71 3.81
N ALA A 49 -12.61 -7.17 2.64
CA ALA A 49 -13.53 -6.50 1.73
C ALA A 49 -14.30 -7.46 0.79
N GLY A 50 -14.18 -8.79 0.97
CA GLY A 50 -14.85 -9.78 0.16
C GLY A 50 -14.25 -9.98 -1.24
N VAL A 51 -12.95 -9.69 -1.39
CA VAL A 51 -12.19 -9.85 -2.63
C VAL A 51 -11.05 -10.84 -2.43
N GLU A 52 -10.95 -11.82 -3.31
CA GLU A 52 -9.75 -12.63 -3.45
C GLU A 52 -8.87 -12.03 -4.57
N PRO A 53 -7.70 -11.44 -4.23
CA PRO A 53 -6.87 -10.75 -5.22
C PRO A 53 -6.06 -11.73 -6.10
N ASP A 54 -5.96 -11.46 -7.40
CA ASP A 54 -5.03 -12.18 -8.29
C ASP A 54 -3.62 -11.59 -8.18
N THR A 55 -2.84 -12.08 -7.22
CA THR A 55 -1.50 -11.56 -6.93
C THR A 55 -0.41 -12.26 -7.74
N GLN A 56 0.45 -11.49 -8.40
CA GLN A 56 1.69 -11.96 -9.01
C GLN A 56 2.89 -11.26 -8.39
N ARG A 57 3.89 -12.03 -7.99
CA ARG A 57 5.12 -11.47 -7.42
C ARG A 57 5.92 -10.70 -8.48
N ASN A 58 6.31 -9.48 -8.15
CA ASN A 58 7.21 -8.67 -8.95
C ASN A 58 8.64 -9.24 -8.89
N PRO A 59 9.25 -9.60 -10.03
CA PRO A 59 10.64 -10.08 -10.05
C PRO A 59 11.66 -8.98 -9.73
N VAL A 60 11.29 -7.71 -9.89
CA VAL A 60 12.17 -6.55 -9.65
C VAL A 60 11.93 -5.99 -8.25
N GLN A 61 12.97 -6.07 -7.42
CA GLN A 61 12.98 -5.55 -6.05
C GLN A 61 13.70 -4.19 -5.99
N GLY A 62 13.39 -3.37 -4.97
CA GLY A 62 14.07 -2.09 -4.74
C GLY A 62 13.61 -0.91 -5.60
N THR A 63 12.60 -1.10 -6.45
CA THR A 63 11.96 -0.01 -7.20
C THR A 63 10.65 0.41 -6.53
N PRO A 64 10.25 1.69 -6.62
CA PRO A 64 8.98 2.13 -6.07
C PRO A 64 7.81 1.37 -6.72
N PRO A 65 6.76 1.00 -5.96
CA PRO A 65 5.63 0.22 -6.47
C PRO A 65 4.99 0.74 -7.76
N ILE A 66 5.01 2.05 -7.97
CA ILE A 66 4.47 2.68 -9.18
C ILE A 66 5.15 2.23 -10.48
N THR A 67 6.45 1.90 -10.45
CA THR A 67 7.17 1.45 -11.65
C THR A 67 6.76 0.04 -12.07
N ALA A 68 6.31 -0.78 -11.11
CA ALA A 68 5.80 -2.11 -11.40
C ALA A 68 4.49 -2.05 -12.19
N VAL A 69 3.63 -1.06 -11.90
CA VAL A 69 2.39 -0.84 -12.64
C VAL A 69 2.67 -0.57 -14.12
N THR A 70 3.63 0.31 -14.41
CA THR A 70 4.02 0.61 -15.79
C THR A 70 4.72 -0.54 -16.49
N ALA A 71 5.50 -1.35 -15.75
CA ALA A 71 6.26 -2.45 -16.33
C ALA A 71 5.42 -3.71 -16.56
N THR A 72 4.39 -3.94 -15.74
CA THR A 72 3.60 -5.20 -15.75
C THR A 72 2.17 -5.02 -16.24
N GLY A 73 1.66 -3.78 -16.27
CA GLY A 73 0.24 -3.51 -16.51
C GLY A 73 -0.69 -3.93 -15.37
N ARG A 74 -0.14 -4.44 -14.26
CA ARG A 74 -0.89 -4.88 -13.08
C ARG A 74 -1.08 -3.73 -12.09
N LEU A 75 -2.11 -3.80 -11.28
CA LEU A 75 -2.38 -2.84 -10.21
C LEU A 75 -1.37 -3.04 -9.07
N ALA A 76 -1.08 -1.97 -8.31
CA ALA A 76 -0.24 -2.05 -7.13
C ALA A 76 -0.81 -1.22 -5.98
N PHE A 77 -0.71 -1.71 -4.75
CA PHE A 77 -0.96 -0.88 -3.58
C PHE A 77 0.23 0.05 -3.32
N VAL A 78 -0.07 1.33 -3.08
CA VAL A 78 0.93 2.38 -2.91
C VAL A 78 0.58 3.30 -1.74
N THR A 79 1.57 4.03 -1.25
CA THR A 79 1.43 5.03 -0.17
C THR A 79 1.63 6.47 -0.63
N VAL A 80 1.93 6.68 -1.91
CA VAL A 80 2.09 8.01 -2.53
C VAL A 80 0.75 8.74 -2.68
N PRO A 81 0.71 10.08 -2.83
CA PRO A 81 -0.52 10.85 -3.05
C PRO A 81 -1.29 10.45 -4.32
N PRO A 82 -2.61 10.73 -4.42
CA PRO A 82 -3.40 10.46 -5.61
C PRO A 82 -3.01 11.38 -6.78
N GLY A 83 -3.33 10.95 -8.00
CA GLY A 83 -3.08 11.70 -9.23
C GLY A 83 -2.16 10.98 -10.23
N PRO A 84 -1.78 11.65 -11.33
CA PRO A 84 -0.90 11.08 -12.35
C PRO A 84 0.50 10.83 -11.78
N ALA A 85 1.08 9.69 -12.16
CA ALA A 85 2.41 9.27 -11.71
C ALA A 85 3.19 8.62 -12.88
N ALA A 86 4.49 8.40 -12.66
CA ALA A 86 5.38 7.84 -13.67
C ALA A 86 5.28 8.55 -15.05
N GLY A 87 5.28 9.89 -15.06
CA GLY A 87 5.15 10.68 -16.28
C GLY A 87 3.79 10.56 -16.98
N GLY A 88 2.74 10.16 -16.25
CA GLY A 88 1.39 9.97 -16.79
C GLY A 88 1.11 8.55 -17.28
N ALA A 89 2.06 7.62 -17.14
CA ALA A 89 1.86 6.22 -17.51
C ALA A 89 1.05 5.41 -16.47
N ALA A 90 0.89 5.94 -15.26
CA ALA A 90 0.06 5.37 -14.21
C ALA A 90 -0.75 6.47 -13.50
N TYR A 91 -1.84 6.06 -12.87
CA TYR A 91 -2.67 6.93 -12.04
C TYR A 91 -2.84 6.34 -10.64
N VAL A 92 -2.71 7.17 -9.62
CA VAL A 92 -2.93 6.78 -8.22
C VAL A 92 -4.31 7.24 -7.81
N VAL A 93 -5.12 6.30 -7.33
CA VAL A 93 -6.52 6.52 -6.95
C VAL A 93 -6.70 6.25 -5.46
N ASP A 94 -7.47 7.11 -4.80
CA ASP A 94 -7.81 6.95 -3.39
C ASP A 94 -8.72 5.74 -3.17
N LEU A 95 -8.51 5.08 -2.02
CA LEU A 95 -9.41 4.04 -1.55
C LEU A 95 -10.52 4.67 -0.71
N ASP A 96 -11.77 4.28 -0.97
CA ASP A 96 -12.95 4.67 -0.20
C ASP A 96 -13.75 3.43 0.22
N PRO A 97 -13.88 3.13 1.54
CA PRO A 97 -13.32 3.89 2.66
C PRO A 97 -11.78 3.88 2.69
N PRO A 98 -11.14 4.89 3.31
CA PRO A 98 -9.69 4.94 3.46
C PRO A 98 -9.13 3.71 4.18
N VAL A 99 -8.11 3.09 3.59
CA VAL A 99 -7.41 1.95 4.17
C VAL A 99 -6.10 2.41 4.79
N HIS A 100 -5.89 2.06 6.06
CA HIS A 100 -4.67 2.38 6.81
C HIS A 100 -3.81 1.14 6.97
N VAL A 101 -2.50 1.29 6.80
CA VAL A 101 -1.52 0.24 7.07
C VAL A 101 -0.64 0.70 8.22
N PRO A 102 -0.41 -0.15 9.25
CA PRO A 102 0.38 0.24 10.40
C PRO A 102 1.85 0.38 10.02
N VAL A 103 2.51 1.38 10.59
CA VAL A 103 3.97 1.54 10.54
C VAL A 103 4.51 1.25 11.92
N HIS A 104 5.35 0.23 12.03
CA HIS A 104 5.99 -0.15 13.30
C HIS A 104 7.44 0.30 13.31
N ALA A 105 7.86 0.88 14.44
CA ALA A 105 9.27 1.14 14.75
C ALA A 105 9.70 0.19 15.88
N LEU A 106 10.84 -0.47 15.72
CA LEU A 106 11.39 -1.43 16.70
C LEU A 106 12.74 -0.93 17.21
N TRP A 107 12.97 -1.05 18.52
CA TRP A 107 14.23 -0.70 19.16
C TRP A 107 14.56 -1.66 20.30
N PRO A 108 15.84 -1.84 20.67
CA PRO A 108 16.21 -2.60 21.85
C PRO A 108 15.65 -1.95 23.11
N ALA A 109 15.08 -2.76 24.01
CA ALA A 109 14.43 -2.28 25.23
C ALA A 109 15.35 -1.40 26.13
N HIS A 110 16.66 -1.62 26.05
CA HIS A 110 17.66 -0.93 26.86
C HIS A 110 18.26 0.32 26.18
N THR A 111 17.92 0.62 24.91
CA THR A 111 18.40 1.82 24.22
C THR A 111 17.64 3.03 24.73
N THR A 112 18.17 3.73 25.74
CA THR A 112 17.67 5.03 26.17
C THR A 112 18.50 6.13 25.49
N CYS A 113 17.88 6.87 24.57
CA CYS A 113 18.53 7.95 23.85
C CYS A 113 17.57 9.13 23.70
N ARG A 114 18.07 10.35 23.93
CA ARG A 114 17.31 11.59 23.83
C ARG A 114 16.61 11.74 22.47
N ASP A 115 17.26 11.32 21.39
CA ASP A 115 16.70 11.43 20.03
C ASP A 115 15.51 10.48 19.81
N ARG A 116 15.54 9.29 20.42
CA ARG A 116 14.39 8.37 20.44
C ARG A 116 13.21 9.00 21.16
N ASP A 117 13.45 9.57 22.35
CA ASP A 117 12.38 10.17 23.16
C ASP A 117 11.79 11.40 22.45
N ALA A 118 12.64 12.20 21.79
CA ALA A 118 12.22 13.31 20.95
C ALA A 118 11.44 12.88 19.70
N PHE A 119 11.78 11.72 19.11
CA PHE A 119 11.04 11.15 17.98
C PHE A 119 9.66 10.63 18.43
N LEU A 120 9.61 9.87 19.54
CA LEU A 120 8.35 9.32 20.08
C LEU A 120 7.41 10.43 20.57
N GLY A 121 7.92 11.49 21.19
CA GLY A 121 7.12 12.64 21.61
C GLY A 121 6.41 13.36 20.46
N ARG A 122 6.88 13.19 19.22
CA ARG A 122 6.23 13.72 18.01
C ARG A 122 5.31 12.69 17.33
N ALA A 123 5.56 11.40 17.54
CA ALA A 123 4.77 10.32 16.95
C ALA A 123 3.44 10.08 17.69
N GLY A 124 3.30 10.52 18.94
CA GLY A 124 2.06 10.38 19.72
C GLY A 124 0.88 11.24 19.24
N ASP A 125 1.10 12.16 18.30
CA ASP A 125 0.11 13.16 17.86
C ASP A 125 -0.67 12.73 16.58
N PHE A 126 -0.55 11.45 16.17
CA PHE A 126 -1.32 10.91 15.06
C PHE A 126 -2.72 10.46 15.53
N PRO A 127 -3.81 10.96 14.93
CA PRO A 127 -5.17 10.55 15.29
C PRO A 127 -5.38 9.10 14.87
N GLY A 128 -5.28 8.17 15.83
CA GLY A 128 -5.55 6.75 15.63
C GLY A 128 -4.72 5.77 16.48
N GLY A 129 -3.71 6.22 17.21
CA GLY A 129 -2.90 5.34 18.06
C GLY A 129 -3.48 5.15 19.45
N ALA A 130 -4.33 4.14 19.66
CA ALA A 130 -4.61 3.65 21.01
C ALA A 130 -3.38 2.85 21.49
N ALA A 131 -2.70 3.36 22.51
CA ALA A 131 -1.70 2.62 23.27
C ALA A 131 -2.40 1.51 24.07
N GLY A 132 -1.98 0.27 23.84
CA GLY A 132 -2.26 -0.89 24.70
C GLY A 132 -0.99 -1.35 25.39
#